data_AF-A0A3L7B8R3-F1
#
_entry.id   AF-A0A3L7B8R3-F1
#
_cell.length_a   1.000
_cell.length_b   1.000
_cell.length_c   1.000
_cell.angle_alpha   90.00
_cell.angle_beta   90.00
_cell.angle_gamma   90.00
#
_symmetry.space_group_name_H-M   'P 1'
#
loop_
_entity.id
_entity.type
_entity.pdbx_description
1 polymer ?
#
loop_
_entity_poly.entity_id
_entity_poly.type
_entity_poly.pdbx_seq_one_letter_code
_entity_poly.pdbx_strand_id
1 'polypeptide(L)'
;MTLPVPHLDDRAFLDLVTEARERIRQSCPAWTDLSAHDPGMALVEAFAHLTEVMIYRLNQLPEKAYVSFLNLLGVARHAPTAAWADVRFTRSGADRGVVRIPAGLRVAAARGADPRPVVFVTTEPALLPADETSVTVRMHHCEPVEAELLGIGTGQPGQVLRAARAPLAHTAEPLDLLLGVEVPAGTVELGAAAREHDGRTFEIWRPVDSFAGLGPHAKVYLVDRCSGTVTFAPALDLRPPATSAGGRRSRAWLLYTS
;
A
#
# COMPACT_ATOMS: atom_id res chain seq x y z
N MET A 1 -5.86 13.47 18.95
CA MET A 1 -4.91 14.43 19.54
C MET A 1 -3.51 14.00 19.16
N THR A 2 -2.76 14.85 18.48
CA THR A 2 -1.36 14.57 18.10
C THR A 2 -0.47 14.83 19.31
N LEU A 3 0.45 13.90 19.60
CA LEU A 3 1.47 14.11 20.62
C LEU A 3 2.42 15.24 20.14
N PRO A 4 2.69 16.26 20.96
CA PRO A 4 3.61 17.33 20.59
C PRO A 4 5.02 16.76 20.41
N VAL A 5 5.69 17.14 19.32
CA VAL A 5 7.10 16.77 19.09
C VAL A 5 7.97 17.60 20.04
N PRO A 6 8.75 16.98 20.93
CA PRO A 6 9.61 17.73 21.84
C PRO A 6 10.79 18.33 21.09
N HIS A 7 11.07 19.62 21.31
CA HIS A 7 12.36 20.23 20.98
C HIS A 7 13.41 19.67 21.95
N LEU A 8 14.36 18.88 21.43
CA LEU A 8 15.39 18.22 22.24
C LEU A 8 16.50 19.20 22.66
N ASP A 9 16.79 20.17 21.80
CA ASP A 9 17.76 21.25 22.05
C ASP A 9 17.25 22.52 21.32
N ASP A 10 17.24 23.65 22.01
CA ASP A 10 16.69 24.93 21.55
C ASP A 10 17.75 26.01 21.35
N ARG A 11 19.05 25.67 21.48
CA ARG A 11 20.15 26.62 21.30
C ARG A 11 20.30 27.08 19.86
N ALA A 12 20.38 28.39 19.67
CA ALA A 12 20.71 29.02 18.40
C ALA A 12 22.21 29.34 18.29
N PHE A 13 22.66 29.74 17.10
CA PHE A 13 24.03 30.14 16.83
C PHE A 13 24.63 31.08 17.90
N LEU A 14 23.90 32.12 18.28
CA LEU A 14 24.37 33.11 19.25
C LEU A 14 24.56 32.53 20.65
N ASP A 15 23.69 31.60 21.07
CA ASP A 15 23.80 30.93 22.35
C ASP A 15 25.06 30.07 22.40
N LEU A 16 25.33 29.34 21.31
CA LEU A 16 26.51 28.51 21.14
C LEU A 16 27.81 29.33 21.13
N VAL A 17 27.83 30.45 20.41
CA VAL A 17 28.97 31.37 20.38
C VAL A 17 29.21 31.99 21.76
N THR A 18 28.15 32.39 22.45
CA THR A 18 28.25 33.00 23.78
C THR A 18 28.78 31.99 24.80
N GLU A 19 28.25 30.76 24.79
CA GLU A 19 28.71 29.67 25.65
C GLU A 19 30.18 29.33 25.37
N ALA A 20 30.58 29.25 24.09
CA ALA A 20 31.96 28.98 23.70
C ALA A 20 32.92 30.08 24.20
N ARG A 21 32.54 31.37 24.09
CA ARG A 21 33.35 32.48 24.58
C ARG A 21 33.53 32.46 26.09
N GLU A 22 32.51 32.06 26.83
CA GLU A 22 32.61 31.88 28.29
C GLU A 22 33.58 30.75 28.65
N ARG A 23 33.47 29.61 27.96
CA ARG A 23 34.39 28.48 28.16
C ARG A 23 35.84 28.86 27.82
N ILE A 24 36.08 29.56 26.72
CA ILE A 24 37.42 30.01 26.31
C ILE A 24 38.06 30.91 27.37
N ARG A 25 37.30 31.86 27.95
CA ARG A 25 37.80 32.74 29.01
C ARG A 25 38.27 31.98 30.25
N GLN A 26 37.65 30.83 30.55
CA GLN A 26 37.99 30.01 31.71
C GLN A 26 39.14 29.03 31.43
N SER A 27 39.15 28.42 30.24
CA SER A 27 40.11 27.36 29.90
C SER A 27 41.38 27.85 29.20
N CYS A 28 41.33 29.01 28.55
CA CYS A 28 42.42 29.54 27.72
C CYS A 28 42.68 31.02 28.03
N PRO A 29 43.14 31.36 29.26
CA PRO A 29 43.35 32.76 29.67
C PRO A 29 44.42 33.50 28.85
N ALA A 30 45.28 32.78 28.13
CA ALA A 30 46.27 33.36 27.22
C ALA A 30 45.66 33.88 25.90
N TRP A 31 44.44 33.45 25.55
CA TRP A 31 43.74 33.92 24.36
C TRP A 31 42.90 35.14 24.71
N THR A 32 43.40 36.32 24.34
CA THR A 32 42.86 37.61 24.78
C THR A 32 41.99 38.31 23.73
N ASP A 33 42.21 38.05 22.44
CA ASP A 33 41.40 38.60 21.35
C ASP A 33 40.24 37.67 21.00
N LEU A 34 39.04 38.05 21.41
CA LEU A 34 37.78 37.36 21.09
C LEU A 34 36.88 38.24 20.21
N SER A 35 37.49 39.07 19.36
CA SER A 35 36.80 39.88 18.36
C SER A 35 36.50 39.07 17.09
N ALA A 36 35.63 39.61 16.23
CA ALA A 36 35.32 39.00 14.93
C ALA A 36 36.51 38.95 13.95
N HIS A 37 37.60 39.66 14.24
CA HIS A 37 38.80 39.67 13.40
C HIS A 37 39.79 38.55 13.78
N ASP A 38 39.57 37.89 14.92
CA ASP A 38 40.41 36.78 15.35
C ASP A 38 40.06 35.51 14.54
N PRO A 39 41.05 34.87 13.88
CA PRO A 39 40.80 33.67 13.08
C PRO A 39 40.34 32.47 13.91
N GLY A 40 40.68 32.40 15.20
CA GLY A 40 40.18 31.37 16.11
C GLY A 40 38.69 31.57 16.41
N MET A 41 38.24 32.82 16.57
CA MET A 41 36.84 33.15 16.76
C MET A 41 36.02 32.83 15.51
N ALA A 42 36.57 33.03 14.30
CA ALA A 42 35.93 32.59 13.05
C ALA A 42 35.71 31.06 12.99
N LEU A 43 36.65 30.26 13.52
CA LEU A 43 36.45 28.82 13.66
C LEU A 43 35.35 28.49 14.66
N VAL A 44 35.31 29.18 15.80
CA VAL A 44 34.25 28.99 16.81
C VAL A 44 32.87 29.28 16.20
N GLU A 45 32.74 30.37 15.44
CA GLU A 45 31.51 30.69 14.70
C GLU A 45 31.17 29.60 13.68
N ALA A 46 32.14 29.12 12.88
CA ALA A 46 31.91 28.03 11.94
C ALA A 46 31.40 26.75 12.64
N PHE A 47 32.00 26.37 13.78
CA PHE A 47 31.56 25.22 14.56
C PHE A 47 30.20 25.44 15.24
N ALA A 48 29.90 26.67 15.67
CA ALA A 48 28.58 27.03 16.20
C ALA A 48 27.50 26.87 15.12
N HIS A 49 27.76 27.34 13.89
CA HIS A 49 26.84 27.16 12.78
C HIS A 49 26.63 25.68 12.41
N LEU A 50 27.71 24.89 12.32
CA LEU A 50 27.59 23.45 12.09
C LEU A 50 26.78 22.75 13.19
N THR A 51 26.97 23.18 14.44
CA THR A 51 26.24 22.64 15.60
C THR A 51 24.77 23.01 15.57
N GLU A 52 24.42 24.25 15.24
CA GLU A 52 23.02 24.68 15.04
C GLU A 52 22.34 23.86 13.93
N VAL A 53 23.02 23.60 12.82
CA VAL A 53 22.51 22.71 11.75
C VAL A 53 22.31 21.28 12.26
N MET A 54 23.19 20.77 13.12
CA MET A 54 23.02 19.45 13.75
C MET A 54 21.85 19.43 14.73
N ILE A 55 21.68 20.47 15.56
CA ILE A 55 20.55 20.63 16.49
C ILE A 55 19.23 20.67 15.70
N TYR A 56 19.16 21.44 14.62
CA TYR A 56 18.01 21.46 13.72
C TYR A 56 17.67 20.06 13.19
N ARG A 57 18.67 19.31 12.71
CA ARG A 57 18.47 17.93 12.22
C ARG A 57 18.03 16.97 13.32
N LEU A 58 18.58 17.12 14.52
CA LEU A 58 18.22 16.32 15.69
C LEU A 58 16.77 16.55 16.10
N ASN A 59 16.30 17.80 16.06
CA ASN A 59 14.90 18.15 16.32
C ASN A 59 13.94 17.65 15.23
N GLN A 60 14.42 17.31 14.04
CA GLN A 60 13.64 16.67 12.97
C GLN A 60 13.70 15.13 12.99
N LEU A 61 14.63 14.53 13.74
CA LEU A 61 14.73 13.09 13.92
C LEU A 61 13.46 12.42 14.51
N PRO A 62 12.70 13.05 15.44
CA PRO A 62 11.55 12.41 16.09
C PRO A 62 10.50 11.91 15.11
N GLU A 63 10.22 12.61 14.01
CA GLU A 63 9.16 12.23 13.08
C GLU A 63 9.54 10.97 12.28
N LYS A 64 10.76 10.93 11.74
CA LYS A 64 11.25 9.75 11.00
C LYS A 64 11.38 8.55 11.94
N ALA A 65 11.92 8.75 13.13
CA ALA A 65 12.02 7.71 14.14
C ALA A 65 10.63 7.19 14.53
N TYR A 66 9.65 8.07 14.71
CA TYR A 66 8.27 7.71 15.01
C TYR A 66 7.64 6.81 13.94
N VAL A 67 7.75 7.18 12.65
CA VAL A 67 7.28 6.33 11.54
C VAL A 67 8.02 4.99 11.50
N SER A 68 9.34 4.99 11.70
CA SER A 68 10.11 3.74 11.77
C SER A 68 9.70 2.85 12.95
N PHE A 69 9.41 3.42 14.12
CA PHE A 69 8.89 2.68 15.27
C PHE A 69 7.49 2.12 15.01
N LEU A 70 6.59 2.90 14.38
CA LEU A 70 5.27 2.41 13.96
C LEU A 70 5.40 1.22 13.00
N ASN A 71 6.29 1.31 12.02
CA ASN A 71 6.56 0.22 11.09
C ASN A 71 7.13 -1.02 11.81
N LEU A 72 8.02 -0.85 12.79
CA LEU A 72 8.57 -1.94 13.60
C LEU A 72 7.53 -2.61 14.51
N LEU A 73 6.57 -1.83 15.01
CA LEU A 73 5.42 -2.33 15.77
C LEU A 73 4.38 -3.03 14.88
N GLY A 74 4.61 -3.08 13.55
CA GLY A 74 3.68 -3.68 12.59
C GLY A 74 2.43 -2.83 12.37
N VAL A 75 2.44 -1.54 12.73
CA VAL A 75 1.32 -0.64 12.49
C VAL A 75 1.28 -0.30 11.00
N ALA A 76 0.38 -0.96 10.28
CA ALA A 76 0.11 -0.66 8.88
C ALA A 76 -0.94 0.46 8.76
N ARG A 77 -0.85 1.24 7.69
CA ARG A 77 -1.93 2.14 7.30
C ARG A 77 -3.14 1.30 6.87
N HIS A 78 -4.34 1.73 7.27
CA HIS A 78 -5.56 1.13 6.76
C HIS A 78 -5.57 1.19 5.23
N ALA A 79 -6.04 0.11 4.62
CA ALA A 79 -6.25 0.07 3.18
C ALA A 79 -7.20 1.20 2.76
N PRO A 80 -6.95 1.85 1.60
CA PRO A 80 -7.91 2.78 1.05
C PRO A 80 -9.22 2.03 0.85
N THR A 81 -10.31 2.46 1.49
CA THR A 81 -11.58 1.73 1.51
C THR A 81 -12.56 2.41 0.57
N ALA A 82 -13.17 1.64 -0.33
CA ALA A 82 -14.17 2.15 -1.26
C ALA A 82 -15.42 2.58 -0.49
N ALA A 83 -15.97 3.76 -0.84
CA ALA A 83 -17.30 4.12 -0.36
C ALA A 83 -18.33 3.15 -0.94
N TRP A 84 -19.39 2.85 -0.20
CA TRP A 84 -20.43 1.91 -0.64
C TRP A 84 -21.83 2.46 -0.38
N ALA A 85 -22.80 1.94 -1.12
CA ALA A 85 -24.21 2.24 -0.96
C ALA A 85 -25.06 1.03 -1.32
N ASP A 86 -26.15 0.82 -0.59
CA ASP A 86 -27.14 -0.20 -0.91
C ASP A 86 -28.16 0.38 -1.90
N VAL A 87 -28.18 -0.17 -3.12
CA VAL A 87 -29.06 0.27 -4.22
C VAL A 87 -30.18 -0.73 -4.41
N ARG A 88 -31.43 -0.25 -4.34
CA ARG A 88 -32.60 -1.09 -4.59
C ARG A 88 -33.04 -1.02 -6.04
N PHE A 89 -33.01 -2.15 -6.71
CA PHE A 89 -33.55 -2.33 -8.05
C PHE A 89 -35.01 -2.79 -7.93
N THR A 90 -35.93 -2.07 -8.55
CA THR A 90 -37.35 -2.41 -8.59
C THR A 90 -37.78 -2.77 -10.01
N ARG A 91 -38.60 -3.80 -10.12
CA ARG A 91 -39.19 -4.23 -11.39
C ARG A 91 -40.34 -3.31 -11.78
N SER A 92 -40.35 -2.83 -13.03
CA SER A 92 -41.41 -1.95 -13.56
C SER A 92 -42.39 -2.64 -14.52
N GLY A 93 -42.06 -3.84 -15.03
CA GLY A 93 -42.86 -4.57 -16.03
C GLY A 93 -43.64 -5.76 -15.46
N ALA A 94 -44.55 -6.30 -16.28
CA ALA A 94 -45.35 -7.49 -15.95
C ALA A 94 -44.58 -8.81 -16.10
N ASP A 95 -43.40 -8.79 -16.71
CA ASP A 95 -42.51 -9.95 -16.80
C ASP A 95 -42.07 -10.38 -15.40
N ARG A 96 -42.42 -11.61 -15.02
CA ARG A 96 -42.14 -12.21 -13.71
C ARG A 96 -40.88 -13.07 -13.72
N GLY A 97 -40.11 -13.12 -14.82
CA GLY A 97 -38.88 -13.88 -14.93
C GLY A 97 -37.74 -13.38 -14.05
N VAL A 98 -36.72 -14.21 -13.84
CA VAL A 98 -35.48 -13.84 -13.13
C VAL A 98 -34.76 -12.74 -13.91
N VAL A 99 -34.36 -11.65 -13.24
CA VAL A 99 -33.58 -10.56 -13.85
C VAL A 99 -32.16 -10.60 -13.29
N ARG A 100 -31.17 -10.63 -14.19
CA ARG A 100 -29.76 -10.62 -13.81
C ARG A 100 -29.21 -9.20 -13.74
N ILE A 101 -28.58 -8.88 -12.62
CA ILE A 101 -27.80 -7.66 -12.40
C ILE A 101 -26.33 -8.07 -12.55
N PRO A 102 -25.65 -7.75 -13.66
CA PRO A 102 -24.28 -8.18 -13.88
C PRO A 102 -23.32 -7.46 -12.91
N ALA A 103 -22.17 -8.08 -12.64
CA ALA A 103 -21.01 -7.36 -12.11
C ALA A 103 -20.56 -6.29 -13.12
N GLY A 104 -20.02 -5.18 -12.63
CA GLY A 104 -19.63 -4.02 -13.43
C GLY A 104 -20.78 -3.10 -13.84
N LEU A 105 -22.03 -3.35 -13.40
CA LEU A 105 -23.14 -2.44 -13.61
C LEU A 105 -22.86 -1.12 -12.88
N ARG A 106 -22.96 0.00 -13.60
CA ARG A 106 -22.66 1.33 -13.05
C ARG A 106 -23.94 2.11 -12.78
N VAL A 107 -24.04 2.70 -11.58
CA VAL A 107 -25.12 3.62 -11.18
C VAL A 107 -24.48 4.92 -10.72
N ALA A 108 -25.00 6.03 -11.20
CA ALA A 108 -24.56 7.35 -10.77
C ALA A 108 -25.71 8.05 -10.03
N ALA A 109 -25.40 8.78 -8.97
CA ALA A 109 -26.36 9.71 -8.39
C ALA A 109 -26.73 10.78 -9.43
N ALA A 110 -27.99 11.19 -9.47
CA ALA A 110 -28.43 12.31 -10.30
C ALA A 110 -27.58 13.56 -9.99
N ARG A 111 -27.25 14.36 -11.01
CA ARG A 111 -26.34 15.52 -10.88
C ARG A 111 -26.71 16.40 -9.68
N GLY A 112 -25.81 16.45 -8.70
CA GLY A 112 -25.73 17.54 -7.73
C GLY A 112 -24.92 18.71 -8.28
N ALA A 113 -24.55 19.67 -7.43
CA ALA A 113 -23.77 20.86 -7.82
C ALA A 113 -22.35 20.55 -8.35
N ASP A 114 -21.84 19.34 -8.13
CA ASP A 114 -20.52 18.91 -8.60
C ASP A 114 -20.57 18.46 -10.08
N PRO A 115 -19.68 18.98 -10.95
CA PRO A 115 -19.61 18.59 -12.36
C PRO A 115 -19.24 17.11 -12.59
N ARG A 116 -18.69 16.38 -11.61
CA ARG A 116 -18.33 14.95 -11.76
C ARG A 116 -19.32 14.06 -10.99
N PRO A 117 -20.08 13.19 -11.67
CA PRO A 117 -20.99 12.29 -10.98
C PRO A 117 -20.21 11.25 -10.18
N VAL A 118 -20.62 11.01 -8.92
CA VAL A 118 -20.13 9.88 -8.13
C VAL A 118 -20.77 8.61 -8.70
N VAL A 119 -19.93 7.70 -9.19
CA VAL A 119 -20.35 6.45 -9.83
C VAL A 119 -20.08 5.28 -8.89
N PHE A 120 -21.10 4.47 -8.64
CA PHE A 120 -21.01 3.20 -7.94
C PHE A 120 -21.10 2.05 -8.94
N VAL A 121 -20.45 0.92 -8.63
CA VAL A 121 -20.41 -0.28 -9.46
C VAL A 121 -20.85 -1.50 -8.66
N THR A 122 -21.50 -2.47 -9.31
CA THR A 122 -21.69 -3.80 -8.72
C THR A 122 -20.37 -4.57 -8.81
N THR A 123 -19.87 -5.05 -7.69
CA THR A 123 -18.63 -5.86 -7.63
C THR A 123 -18.93 -7.34 -7.91
N GLU A 124 -20.11 -7.80 -7.52
CA GLU A 124 -20.58 -9.17 -7.75
C GLU A 124 -21.90 -9.17 -8.52
N PRO A 125 -22.19 -10.22 -9.32
CA PRO A 125 -23.48 -10.34 -9.96
C PRO A 125 -24.57 -10.63 -8.92
N ALA A 126 -25.72 -10.00 -9.08
CA ALA A 126 -26.91 -10.27 -8.29
C ALA A 126 -28.07 -10.73 -9.17
N LEU A 127 -29.03 -11.42 -8.56
CA LEU A 127 -30.26 -11.84 -9.23
C LEU A 127 -31.44 -11.23 -8.51
N LEU A 128 -32.37 -10.66 -9.28
CA LEU A 128 -33.74 -10.45 -8.84
C LEU A 128 -34.50 -11.74 -9.17
N PRO A 129 -34.94 -12.53 -8.17
CA PRO A 129 -35.66 -13.76 -8.41
C PRO A 129 -36.95 -13.55 -9.21
N ALA A 130 -37.48 -14.65 -9.74
CA ALA A 130 -38.80 -14.65 -10.32
C ALA A 130 -39.83 -14.24 -9.24
N ASP A 131 -40.89 -13.56 -9.67
CA ASP A 131 -41.98 -13.07 -8.82
C ASP A 131 -41.63 -12.01 -7.76
N GLU A 132 -40.34 -11.83 -7.45
CA GLU A 132 -39.86 -10.76 -6.58
C GLU A 132 -39.97 -9.38 -7.26
N THR A 133 -40.35 -8.39 -6.45
CA THR A 133 -40.58 -7.01 -6.93
C THR A 133 -39.31 -6.18 -6.87
N SER A 134 -38.40 -6.49 -5.95
CA SER A 134 -37.17 -5.74 -5.80
C SER A 134 -36.04 -6.56 -5.19
N VAL A 135 -34.80 -6.17 -5.49
CA VAL A 135 -33.59 -6.69 -4.85
C VAL A 135 -32.72 -5.52 -4.44
N THR A 136 -32.08 -5.63 -3.28
CA THR A 136 -31.10 -4.64 -2.81
C THR A 136 -29.71 -5.19 -3.05
N VAL A 137 -28.86 -4.41 -3.72
CA VAL A 137 -27.50 -4.80 -4.09
C VAL A 137 -26.55 -3.75 -3.55
N ARG A 138 -25.50 -4.20 -2.85
CA ARG A 138 -24.43 -3.32 -2.42
C ARG A 138 -23.55 -2.94 -3.60
N MET A 139 -23.33 -1.65 -3.78
CA MET A 139 -22.50 -1.11 -4.85
C MET A 139 -21.36 -0.26 -4.26
N HIS A 140 -20.22 -0.25 -4.93
CA HIS A 140 -18.98 0.38 -4.44
C HIS A 140 -18.51 1.50 -5.38
N HIS A 141 -18.00 2.58 -4.80
CA HIS A 141 -17.33 3.64 -5.54
C HIS A 141 -15.87 3.23 -5.77
N CYS A 142 -15.67 2.51 -6.87
CA CYS A 142 -14.37 2.02 -7.31
C CYS A 142 -14.42 1.65 -8.79
N GLU A 143 -13.26 1.42 -9.39
CA GLU A 143 -13.13 0.84 -10.71
C GLU A 143 -12.72 -0.63 -10.57
N PRO A 144 -13.55 -1.60 -11.01
CA PRO A 144 -13.16 -3.00 -10.98
C PRO A 144 -12.09 -3.22 -12.06
N VAL A 145 -10.91 -3.61 -11.62
CA VAL A 145 -9.80 -3.97 -12.50
C VAL A 145 -9.85 -5.48 -12.67
N GLU A 146 -10.35 -5.89 -13.82
CA GLU A 146 -10.24 -7.28 -14.20
C GLU A 146 -8.83 -7.56 -14.66
N ALA A 147 -8.17 -8.45 -13.92
CA ALA A 147 -7.11 -9.25 -14.46
C ALA A 147 -5.94 -8.35 -14.94
N GLU A 148 -5.33 -7.62 -14.01
CA GLU A 148 -4.14 -6.82 -14.32
C GLU A 148 -2.87 -7.69 -14.27
N LEU A 149 -2.07 -7.67 -15.33
CA LEU A 149 -0.75 -8.29 -15.31
C LEU A 149 0.24 -7.45 -14.46
N LEU A 150 0.57 -7.94 -13.26
CA LEU A 150 1.55 -7.30 -12.37
C LEU A 150 2.99 -7.48 -12.85
N GLY A 151 3.24 -8.57 -13.57
CA GLY A 151 4.58 -8.88 -14.07
C GLY A 151 4.79 -10.36 -14.31
N ILE A 152 6.04 -10.67 -14.60
CA ILE A 152 6.51 -12.01 -14.94
C ILE A 152 7.51 -12.44 -13.87
N GLY A 153 7.18 -13.53 -13.19
CA GLY A 153 8.06 -14.19 -12.24
C GLY A 153 9.07 -15.08 -12.93
N THR A 154 10.33 -14.96 -12.48
CA THR A 154 11.45 -15.83 -12.88
C THR A 154 11.76 -16.90 -11.82
N GLY A 155 10.93 -17.00 -10.77
CA GLY A 155 11.15 -17.91 -9.64
C GLY A 155 12.23 -17.45 -8.65
N GLN A 156 12.52 -16.16 -8.60
CA GLN A 156 13.42 -15.64 -7.58
C GLN A 156 12.71 -15.46 -6.23
N PRO A 157 13.32 -15.93 -5.13
CA PRO A 157 12.99 -15.56 -3.77
C PRO A 157 12.64 -14.09 -3.58
N GLY A 158 11.53 -13.79 -2.93
CA GLY A 158 11.25 -12.44 -2.43
C GLY A 158 10.93 -11.45 -3.53
N GLN A 159 10.46 -11.92 -4.69
CA GLN A 159 10.09 -11.07 -5.80
C GLN A 159 9.06 -10.03 -5.36
N VAL A 160 9.26 -8.80 -5.81
CA VAL A 160 8.34 -7.68 -5.59
C VAL A 160 7.80 -7.23 -6.95
N LEU A 161 6.48 -7.20 -7.08
CA LEU A 161 5.77 -6.67 -8.22
C LEU A 161 4.90 -5.49 -7.79
N ARG A 162 4.50 -4.66 -8.75
CA ARG A 162 3.69 -3.47 -8.46
C ARG A 162 2.56 -3.35 -9.45
N ALA A 163 1.34 -3.16 -8.92
CA ALA A 163 0.18 -2.83 -9.71
C ALA A 163 0.33 -1.45 -10.35
N ALA A 164 -0.10 -1.31 -11.59
CA ALA A 164 -0.13 -0.08 -12.35
C ALA A 164 -1.17 0.91 -11.81
N ARG A 165 -2.28 0.43 -11.22
CA ARG A 165 -3.36 1.29 -10.71
C ARG A 165 -3.45 1.26 -9.19
N ALA A 166 -2.43 1.81 -8.54
CA ALA A 166 -2.51 2.13 -7.11
C ALA A 166 -3.31 3.44 -6.89
N PRO A 167 -4.07 3.58 -5.79
CA PRO A 167 -4.26 2.60 -4.72
C PRO A 167 -5.16 1.41 -5.07
N LEU A 168 -5.00 0.29 -4.36
CA LEU A 168 -5.90 -0.87 -4.41
C LEU A 168 -6.99 -0.70 -3.34
N ALA A 169 -8.19 -0.30 -3.75
CA ALA A 169 -9.31 -0.12 -2.84
C ALA A 169 -9.73 -1.43 -2.14
N HIS A 170 -10.22 -1.29 -0.90
CA HIS A 170 -10.80 -2.36 -0.09
C HIS A 170 -12.32 -2.23 -0.08
N THR A 171 -13.05 -3.30 -0.41
CA THR A 171 -14.53 -3.33 -0.43
C THR A 171 -15.12 -4.20 0.68
N ALA A 172 -14.30 -4.95 1.42
CA ALA A 172 -14.73 -5.97 2.39
C ALA A 172 -15.66 -7.07 1.83
N GLU A 173 -15.84 -7.13 0.51
CA GLU A 173 -16.56 -8.20 -0.20
C GLU A 173 -15.65 -9.42 -0.40
N PRO A 174 -16.20 -10.63 -0.64
CA PRO A 174 -15.41 -11.83 -0.90
C PRO A 174 -14.42 -11.69 -2.07
N LEU A 175 -14.80 -10.92 -3.10
CA LEU A 175 -13.98 -10.66 -4.30
C LEU A 175 -13.15 -9.37 -4.24
N ASP A 176 -12.74 -8.96 -3.03
CA ASP A 176 -12.04 -7.69 -2.81
C ASP A 176 -10.62 -7.62 -3.42
N LEU A 177 -9.82 -8.69 -3.28
CA LEU A 177 -8.49 -8.79 -3.88
C LEU A 177 -8.12 -10.25 -4.14
N LEU A 178 -7.93 -10.62 -5.40
CA LEU A 178 -7.42 -11.94 -5.78
C LEU A 178 -6.11 -11.79 -6.54
N LEU A 179 -5.09 -12.52 -6.09
CA LEU A 179 -3.83 -12.67 -6.80
C LEU A 179 -3.77 -14.08 -7.39
N GLY A 180 -3.75 -14.18 -8.71
CA GLY A 180 -3.58 -15.43 -9.43
C GLY A 180 -2.16 -15.60 -9.95
N VAL A 181 -1.56 -16.77 -9.76
CA VAL A 181 -0.29 -17.15 -10.39
C VAL A 181 -0.57 -18.19 -11.47
N GLU A 182 -0.11 -17.93 -12.70
CA GLU A 182 -0.29 -18.85 -13.83
C GLU A 182 0.33 -20.22 -13.54
N VAL A 183 -0.46 -21.28 -13.69
CA VAL A 183 -0.03 -22.67 -13.58
C VAL A 183 -0.47 -23.47 -14.82
N PRO A 184 0.24 -24.54 -15.20
CA PRO A 184 -0.23 -25.41 -16.27
C PRO A 184 -1.64 -25.96 -16.01
N ALA A 185 -2.43 -26.13 -17.06
CA ALA A 185 -3.75 -26.74 -16.95
C ALA A 185 -3.63 -28.16 -16.34
N GLY A 186 -4.48 -28.46 -15.36
CA GLY A 186 -4.50 -29.76 -14.67
C GLY A 186 -3.44 -29.94 -13.59
N THR A 187 -2.62 -28.93 -13.27
CA THR A 187 -1.63 -29.00 -12.16
C THR A 187 -2.08 -28.31 -10.88
N VAL A 188 -3.31 -27.81 -10.84
CA VAL A 188 -3.90 -27.23 -9.62
C VAL A 188 -4.12 -28.35 -8.61
N GLU A 189 -3.61 -28.17 -7.38
CA GLU A 189 -3.79 -29.14 -6.30
C GLU A 189 -5.26 -29.27 -5.92
N LEU A 190 -5.67 -30.48 -5.52
CA LEU A 190 -7.06 -30.74 -5.14
C LEU A 190 -7.46 -29.88 -3.93
N GLY A 191 -8.46 -29.03 -4.10
CA GLY A 191 -8.93 -28.10 -3.07
C GLY A 191 -8.29 -26.71 -3.11
N ALA A 192 -7.30 -26.47 -3.98
CA ALA A 192 -6.79 -25.13 -4.22
C ALA A 192 -7.79 -24.30 -5.04
N ALA A 193 -7.95 -23.03 -4.66
CA ALA A 193 -8.76 -22.10 -5.44
C ALA A 193 -8.03 -21.76 -6.75
N ALA A 194 -8.73 -21.86 -7.88
CA ALA A 194 -8.19 -21.50 -9.18
C ALA A 194 -9.24 -20.81 -10.04
N ARG A 195 -8.80 -20.02 -11.01
CA ARG A 195 -9.65 -19.31 -11.95
C ARG A 195 -9.08 -19.42 -13.36
N GLU A 196 -9.97 -19.57 -14.34
CA GLU A 196 -9.61 -19.47 -15.74
C GLU A 196 -9.77 -18.04 -16.25
N HIS A 197 -8.79 -17.59 -17.03
CA HIS A 197 -8.83 -16.31 -17.73
C HIS A 197 -8.01 -16.41 -19.02
N ASP A 198 -8.57 -15.94 -20.14
CA ASP A 198 -7.94 -16.02 -21.47
C ASP A 198 -7.38 -17.42 -21.83
N GLY A 199 -8.11 -18.48 -21.47
CA GLY A 199 -7.72 -19.87 -21.74
C GLY A 199 -6.53 -20.37 -20.93
N ARG A 200 -6.16 -19.67 -19.85
CA ARG A 200 -5.08 -20.05 -18.92
C ARG A 200 -5.64 -20.29 -17.52
N THR A 201 -4.98 -21.15 -16.76
CA THR A 201 -5.34 -21.46 -15.38
C THR A 201 -4.46 -20.66 -14.42
N PHE A 202 -5.08 -20.00 -13.46
CA PHE A 202 -4.42 -19.25 -12.41
C PHE A 202 -4.78 -19.83 -11.06
N GLU A 203 -3.78 -20.26 -10.30
CA GLU A 203 -3.98 -20.66 -8.92
C GLU A 203 -4.06 -19.40 -8.05
N ILE A 204 -5.08 -19.31 -7.19
CA ILE A 204 -5.35 -18.15 -6.34
C ILE A 204 -4.55 -18.28 -5.05
N TRP A 205 -3.72 -17.27 -4.81
CA TRP A 205 -2.85 -17.21 -3.65
C TRP A 205 -3.50 -16.40 -2.54
N ARG A 206 -3.07 -16.64 -1.30
CA ARG A 206 -3.68 -15.99 -0.13
C ARG A 206 -2.83 -14.82 0.37
N PRO A 207 -3.41 -13.64 0.61
CA PRO A 207 -2.69 -12.56 1.28
C PRO A 207 -2.41 -12.94 2.75
N VAL A 208 -1.26 -12.53 3.27
CA VAL A 208 -0.90 -12.66 4.68
C VAL A 208 -0.35 -11.33 5.20
N ASP A 209 -0.31 -11.15 6.51
CA ASP A 209 0.28 -9.96 7.14
C ASP A 209 1.79 -10.14 7.38
N SER A 210 2.25 -11.39 7.45
CA SER A 210 3.66 -11.75 7.66
C SER A 210 3.96 -13.13 7.09
N PHE A 211 5.21 -13.33 6.66
CA PHE A 211 5.71 -14.65 6.26
C PHE A 211 6.21 -15.50 7.44
N ALA A 212 6.24 -14.95 8.66
CA ALA A 212 6.74 -15.66 9.84
C ALA A 212 5.90 -16.92 10.13
N GLY A 213 6.59 -18.04 10.37
CA GLY A 213 5.95 -19.32 10.70
C GLY A 213 5.29 -20.06 9.52
N LEU A 214 5.44 -19.57 8.29
CA LEU A 214 4.90 -20.22 7.09
C LEU A 214 5.90 -21.22 6.50
N GLY A 215 5.38 -22.33 5.98
CA GLY A 215 6.19 -23.35 5.33
C GLY A 215 6.77 -22.89 3.98
N PRO A 216 7.83 -23.55 3.48
CA PRO A 216 8.56 -23.13 2.27
C PRO A 216 7.73 -23.15 0.98
N HIS A 217 6.63 -23.91 0.95
CA HIS A 217 5.72 -24.02 -0.21
C HIS A 217 4.40 -23.27 0.00
N ALA A 218 4.31 -22.40 1.01
CA ALA A 218 3.11 -21.61 1.23
C ALA A 218 2.85 -20.68 0.03
N LYS A 219 1.69 -20.84 -0.60
CA LYS A 219 1.23 -20.03 -1.74
C LYS A 219 0.59 -18.73 -1.23
N VAL A 220 1.45 -17.84 -0.74
CA VAL A 220 1.07 -16.61 -0.03
C VAL A 220 1.83 -15.39 -0.55
N TYR A 221 1.28 -14.20 -0.29
CA TYR A 221 1.91 -12.93 -0.62
C TYR A 221 1.58 -11.85 0.43
N LEU A 222 2.42 -10.82 0.52
CA LEU A 222 2.10 -9.57 1.20
C LEU A 222 1.61 -8.55 0.17
N VAL A 223 0.70 -7.66 0.57
CA VAL A 223 0.25 -6.57 -0.28
C VAL A 223 0.20 -5.26 0.50
N ASP A 224 0.87 -4.24 -0.03
CA ASP A 224 0.63 -2.84 0.35
C ASP A 224 -0.34 -2.23 -0.66
N ARG A 225 -1.60 -2.11 -0.23
CA ARG A 225 -2.67 -1.55 -1.04
C ARG A 225 -2.52 -0.06 -1.34
N CYS A 226 -1.79 0.70 -0.52
CA CYS A 226 -1.56 2.12 -0.78
C CYS A 226 -0.61 2.30 -1.96
N SER A 227 0.47 1.52 -2.00
CA SER A 227 1.48 1.62 -3.07
C SER A 227 1.21 0.70 -4.26
N GLY A 228 0.32 -0.29 -4.11
CA GLY A 228 0.08 -1.35 -5.08
C GLY A 228 1.17 -2.42 -5.09
N THR A 229 2.01 -2.49 -4.05
CA THR A 229 3.16 -3.38 -4.01
C THR A 229 2.75 -4.77 -3.53
N VAL A 230 3.12 -5.80 -4.28
CA VAL A 230 2.89 -7.22 -3.96
C VAL A 230 4.24 -7.89 -3.79
N THR A 231 4.46 -8.49 -2.61
CA THR A 231 5.70 -9.20 -2.27
C THR A 231 5.41 -10.67 -2.12
N PHE A 232 6.18 -11.52 -2.80
CA PHE A 232 6.07 -12.98 -2.70
C PHE A 232 7.03 -13.54 -1.64
N ALA A 233 6.71 -14.72 -1.11
CA ALA A 233 7.54 -15.35 -0.08
C ALA A 233 8.98 -15.66 -0.59
N PRO A 234 10.02 -15.56 0.26
CA PRO A 234 11.41 -15.81 -0.13
C PRO A 234 11.72 -17.26 -0.52
N ALA A 235 11.08 -18.26 0.09
CA ALA A 235 11.46 -19.66 -0.12
C ALA A 235 10.89 -20.28 -1.42
N LEU A 236 10.25 -19.47 -2.25
CA LEU A 236 9.35 -19.95 -3.27
C LEU A 236 10.05 -20.06 -4.63
N ASP A 237 10.40 -21.29 -5.01
CA ASP A 237 10.89 -21.59 -6.36
C ASP A 237 9.69 -21.70 -7.32
N LEU A 238 9.37 -20.62 -8.06
CA LEU A 238 8.35 -20.65 -9.13
C LEU A 238 8.87 -21.30 -10.43
N ARG A 239 9.95 -22.09 -10.38
CA ARG A 239 10.48 -22.78 -11.56
C ARG A 239 9.46 -23.79 -12.10
N PRO A 240 9.28 -23.85 -13.44
CA PRO A 240 8.56 -24.95 -14.04
C PRO A 240 9.34 -26.27 -13.79
N PRO A 241 8.66 -27.43 -13.71
CA PRO A 241 9.34 -28.72 -13.63
C PRO A 241 10.28 -28.92 -14.83
N ALA A 242 11.41 -29.59 -14.58
CA ALA A 242 12.59 -29.68 -15.45
C ALA A 242 12.36 -30.29 -16.85
N THR A 243 11.14 -30.74 -17.17
CA THR A 243 10.78 -31.31 -18.47
C THR A 243 10.24 -30.29 -19.49
N SER A 244 10.16 -29.00 -19.15
CA SER A 244 9.81 -27.96 -20.15
C SER A 244 11.04 -27.19 -20.63
N ALA A 245 11.63 -27.66 -21.73
CA ALA A 245 12.60 -26.90 -22.52
C ALA A 245 11.90 -25.69 -23.15
N GLY A 246 11.89 -24.57 -22.44
CA GLY A 246 11.33 -23.31 -22.88
C GLY A 246 11.02 -22.46 -21.66
N GLY A 247 11.89 -21.49 -21.34
CA GLY A 247 11.79 -20.67 -20.14
C GLY A 247 10.39 -20.09 -19.94
N ARG A 248 9.60 -20.71 -19.07
CA ARG A 248 8.24 -20.28 -18.77
C ARG A 248 8.29 -19.13 -17.80
N ARG A 249 7.55 -18.09 -18.18
CA ARG A 249 7.41 -16.79 -17.56
C ARG A 249 6.11 -16.82 -16.76
N SER A 250 6.15 -16.88 -15.43
CA SER A 250 4.94 -17.01 -14.60
C SER A 250 4.26 -15.65 -14.47
N ARG A 251 3.05 -15.48 -15.02
CA ARG A 251 2.32 -14.22 -14.95
C ARG A 251 1.55 -14.12 -13.64
N ALA A 252 1.73 -13.03 -12.90
CA ALA A 252 0.93 -12.71 -11.73
C ALA A 252 -0.19 -11.75 -12.14
N TRP A 253 -1.43 -12.10 -11.84
CA TRP A 253 -2.61 -11.30 -12.16
C TRP A 253 -3.29 -10.82 -10.90
N LEU A 254 -3.75 -9.57 -10.90
CA LEU A 254 -4.50 -8.99 -9.80
C LEU A 254 -5.93 -8.68 -10.26
N LEU A 255 -6.91 -9.23 -9.55
CA LEU A 255 -8.30 -8.80 -9.59
C LEU A 255 -8.54 -7.96 -8.36
N TYR A 256 -8.90 -6.70 -8.55
CA TYR A 256 -9.08 -5.77 -7.44
C TYR A 256 -9.97 -4.61 -7.86
N THR A 257 -10.32 -3.80 -6.89
CA THR A 257 -11.01 -2.54 -7.13
C THR A 257 -10.03 -1.39 -6.91
N SER A 258 -9.93 -0.42 -7.81
CA SER A 258 -9.06 0.77 -7.70
C SER A 258 -9.85 2.03 -7.43
#